data_AF-A0A1D9MFP2-F1
#
_entry.id   AF-A0A1D9MFP2-F1
#
_cell.length_a   1.000
_cell.length_b   1.000
_cell.length_c   1.000
_cell.angle_alpha   90.00
_cell.angle_beta   90.00
_cell.angle_gamma   90.00
#
_symmetry.space_group_name_H-M   'P 1'
#
loop_
_entity.id
_entity.type
_entity.pdbx_description
1 polymer ?
#
loop_
_entity_poly.entity_id
_entity_poly.type
_entity_poly.pdbx_seq_one_letter_code
_entity_poly.pdbx_strand_id
1 'polypeptide(L)'
;MRTAQKHVGLTSRASDLLAVQASHKRPTPRIGGVAIFIGLELAVGFMSGSAVGLMAQVLLAAVPVMVAGLLEDMGRELRPTLRLMAAALSAIMAMHLTGAMIHRVDVPVVDTLLRLMPVALVFTTFAVAGMCNAVNLVDGMNGLAGTLAIIGATGLALLSAAHGQQDIAAIAAALAAVILGFLALNYPHGRIFLGDAGAYLIGFVLAWLAVLLVQREPGVSPWALVLIMFWPLADTLLAIYRRRSNGRPTDLPDRLHFHQLVKRTLEILFLGRHRWALSNPLVTVVVAPVAVVPMLAGVWLAHRPGAAALAVLISGAVFFACYRLLVVLARRRPRLAGLGTPSRAGSGPASLQHGGAAERGI
;
A
#
# COMPACT_ATOMS: atom_id res chain seq x y z
N MET A 1 5.85 26.36 -13.14
CA MET A 1 4.47 26.65 -12.69
C MET A 1 3.38 26.17 -13.66
N ARG A 2 3.46 26.47 -14.97
CA ARG A 2 2.43 26.07 -15.96
C ARG A 2 2.25 24.54 -16.15
N THR A 3 3.31 23.74 -16.14
CA THR A 3 3.23 22.28 -16.28
C THR A 3 2.63 21.61 -15.04
N ALA A 4 3.03 22.03 -13.84
CA ALA A 4 2.45 21.53 -12.59
C ALA A 4 0.93 21.79 -12.52
N GLN A 5 0.45 22.96 -12.93
CA GLN A 5 -0.98 23.28 -12.98
C GLN A 5 -1.74 22.43 -14.02
N LYS A 6 -1.14 22.15 -15.18
CA LYS A 6 -1.73 21.24 -16.19
C LYS A 6 -1.84 19.81 -15.66
N HIS A 7 -0.80 19.28 -15.01
CA HIS A 7 -0.85 17.95 -14.41
C HIS A 7 -1.82 17.86 -13.24
N VAL A 8 -1.91 18.90 -12.40
CA VAL A 8 -2.94 19.02 -11.35
C VAL A 8 -4.34 18.94 -11.97
N GLY A 9 -4.59 19.66 -13.07
CA GLY A 9 -5.89 19.61 -13.75
C GLY A 9 -6.23 18.27 -14.40
N LEU A 10 -5.24 17.45 -14.76
CA LEU A 10 -5.43 16.15 -15.41
C LEU A 10 -5.43 14.95 -14.45
N THR A 11 -4.72 15.05 -13.33
CA THR A 11 -4.39 13.88 -12.47
C THR A 11 -4.65 14.09 -10.99
N SER A 12 -5.20 15.25 -10.60
CA SER A 12 -5.61 15.49 -9.21
C SER A 12 -7.05 15.98 -9.18
N ARG A 13 -7.84 15.49 -8.22
CA ARG A 13 -9.25 15.83 -8.11
C ARG A 13 -9.55 16.56 -6.82
N ALA A 14 -10.54 17.45 -6.86
CA ALA A 14 -11.07 18.08 -5.64
C ALA A 14 -11.77 17.06 -4.73
N SER A 15 -12.40 16.03 -5.30
CA SER A 15 -13.04 14.93 -4.55
C SER A 15 -12.04 14.07 -3.77
N ASP A 16 -10.77 14.03 -4.19
CA ASP A 16 -9.71 13.32 -3.46
C ASP A 16 -9.48 13.89 -2.06
N LEU A 17 -9.68 15.21 -1.89
CA LEU A 17 -9.59 15.88 -0.60
C LEU A 17 -10.74 15.47 0.35
N LEU A 18 -11.84 14.96 -0.22
CA LEU A 18 -13.03 14.52 0.52
C LEU A 18 -13.04 13.01 0.77
N ALA A 19 -12.12 12.26 0.15
CA ALA A 19 -12.06 10.80 0.30
C ALA A 19 -11.83 10.39 1.76
N VAL A 20 -12.46 9.28 2.16
CA VAL A 20 -12.36 8.77 3.54
C VAL A 20 -10.90 8.53 3.94
N GLN A 21 -10.04 8.09 3.04
CA GLN A 21 -8.64 7.80 3.35
C GLN A 21 -7.69 8.99 3.16
N ALA A 22 -8.18 10.15 2.73
CA ALA A 22 -7.36 11.31 2.38
C ALA A 22 -6.53 11.83 3.57
N SER A 23 -5.22 11.97 3.36
CA SER A 23 -4.25 12.48 4.34
C SER A 23 -3.58 13.80 3.91
N HIS A 24 -3.97 14.33 2.75
CA HIS A 24 -3.44 15.53 2.12
C HIS A 24 -4.51 16.64 2.03
N LYS A 25 -4.07 17.90 1.96
CA LYS A 25 -4.95 19.09 1.91
C LYS A 25 -4.76 19.95 0.67
N ARG A 26 -3.90 19.53 -0.26
CA ARG A 26 -3.58 20.26 -1.49
C ARG A 26 -3.72 19.31 -2.68
N PRO A 27 -4.20 19.78 -3.84
CA PRO A 27 -4.18 19.00 -5.07
C PRO A 27 -2.72 18.67 -5.44
N THR A 28 -2.41 17.38 -5.56
CA THR A 28 -1.07 16.89 -5.94
C THR A 28 -1.22 15.93 -7.14
N PRO A 29 -0.39 16.07 -8.20
CA PRO A 29 -0.43 15.19 -9.36
C PRO A 29 -0.12 13.72 -9.03
N ARG A 30 -0.88 12.79 -9.60
CA ARG A 30 -0.66 11.34 -9.51
C ARG A 30 0.07 10.81 -10.74
N ILE A 31 1.36 11.14 -10.84
CA ILE A 31 2.21 10.79 -11.99
C ILE A 31 3.39 9.88 -11.62
N GLY A 32 3.51 9.49 -10.34
CA GLY A 32 4.62 8.68 -9.85
C GLY A 32 4.72 7.31 -10.55
N GLY A 33 3.58 6.66 -10.81
CA GLY A 33 3.56 5.40 -11.54
C GLY A 33 4.17 5.47 -12.94
N VAL A 34 3.88 6.53 -13.70
CA VAL A 34 4.48 6.76 -15.03
C VAL A 34 5.99 6.92 -14.92
N ALA A 35 6.45 7.73 -13.96
CA ALA A 35 7.88 7.93 -13.75
C ALA A 35 8.60 6.63 -13.38
N ILE A 36 7.96 5.78 -12.57
CA ILE A 36 8.53 4.48 -12.19
C ILE A 36 8.55 3.51 -13.37
N PHE A 37 7.47 3.44 -14.15
CA PHE A 37 7.42 2.57 -15.33
C PHE A 37 8.52 2.93 -16.34
N ILE A 38 8.64 4.21 -16.70
CA ILE A 38 9.70 4.70 -17.60
C ILE A 38 11.07 4.46 -16.99
N GLY A 39 11.23 4.66 -15.68
CA GLY A 39 12.50 4.39 -14.99
C GLY A 39 12.93 2.92 -15.10
N LEU A 40 11.98 1.98 -15.01
CA LEU A 40 12.25 0.55 -15.21
C LEU A 40 12.58 0.22 -16.66
N GLU A 41 11.92 0.85 -17.64
CA GLU A 41 12.29 0.70 -19.06
C GLU A 41 13.71 1.20 -19.32
N LEU A 42 14.08 2.36 -18.79
CA LEU A 42 15.44 2.90 -18.91
C LEU A 42 16.47 2.04 -18.18
N ALA A 43 16.09 1.38 -17.08
CA ALA A 43 16.97 0.47 -16.35
C ALA A 43 17.43 -0.71 -17.21
N VAL A 44 16.67 -1.11 -18.23
CA VAL A 44 17.06 -2.18 -19.18
C VAL A 44 18.39 -1.87 -19.85
N GLY A 45 18.69 -0.59 -20.14
CA GLY A 45 19.96 -0.16 -20.74
C GLY A 45 21.18 -0.37 -19.84
N PHE A 46 20.98 -0.61 -18.54
CA PHE A 46 22.02 -0.90 -17.55
C PHE A 46 22.08 -2.40 -17.17
N MET A 47 21.25 -3.23 -17.80
CA MET A 47 21.18 -4.67 -17.56
C MET A 47 21.94 -5.45 -18.63
N SER A 48 22.28 -6.70 -18.32
CA SER A 48 22.89 -7.63 -19.26
C SER A 48 22.36 -9.05 -19.06
N GLY A 49 22.60 -9.92 -20.04
CA GLY A 49 22.22 -11.34 -19.98
C GLY A 49 20.72 -11.57 -19.88
N SER A 50 20.31 -12.56 -19.09
CA SER A 50 18.91 -12.96 -18.93
C SER A 50 18.03 -11.89 -18.27
N ALA A 51 18.62 -10.93 -17.55
CA ALA A 51 17.89 -9.86 -16.88
C ALA A 51 17.12 -8.96 -17.87
N VAL A 52 17.68 -8.73 -19.06
CA VAL A 52 17.04 -7.91 -20.11
C VAL A 52 15.73 -8.56 -20.57
N GLY A 53 15.79 -9.85 -20.92
CA GLY A 53 14.63 -10.61 -21.37
C GLY A 53 13.56 -10.73 -20.27
N LEU A 54 13.99 -11.02 -19.05
CA LEU A 54 13.09 -11.13 -17.90
C LEU A 54 12.40 -9.80 -17.58
N MET A 55 13.13 -8.67 -17.57
CA MET A 55 12.55 -7.35 -17.35
C MET A 55 11.52 -7.03 -18.43
N ALA A 56 11.81 -7.30 -19.71
CA ALA A 56 10.86 -7.08 -20.80
C ALA A 56 9.56 -7.88 -20.63
N GLN A 57 9.67 -9.17 -20.24
CA GLN A 57 8.51 -10.01 -19.95
C GLN A 57 7.68 -9.47 -18.78
N VAL A 58 8.34 -9.03 -17.70
CA VAL A 58 7.68 -8.44 -16.52
C VAL A 58 6.99 -7.13 -16.87
N LEU A 59 7.65 -6.22 -17.59
CA LEU A 59 7.06 -4.94 -17.98
C LEU A 59 5.88 -5.11 -18.95
N LEU A 60 5.98 -6.04 -19.91
CA LEU A 60 4.87 -6.38 -20.80
C LEU A 60 3.68 -6.94 -20.02
N ALA A 61 3.92 -7.82 -19.05
CA ALA A 61 2.87 -8.35 -18.18
C ALA A 61 2.28 -7.30 -17.23
N ALA A 62 3.02 -6.22 -16.91
CA ALA A 62 2.54 -5.12 -16.08
C ALA A 62 1.61 -4.13 -16.82
N VAL A 63 1.51 -4.21 -18.15
CA VAL A 63 0.69 -3.27 -18.94
C VAL A 63 -0.78 -3.20 -18.48
N PRO A 64 -1.50 -4.29 -18.22
CA PRO A 64 -2.88 -4.22 -17.74
C PRO A 64 -3.05 -3.42 -16.44
N VAL A 65 -2.23 -3.69 -15.42
CA VAL A 65 -2.27 -2.93 -14.15
C VAL A 65 -1.88 -1.46 -14.35
N MET A 66 -0.91 -1.19 -15.21
CA MET A 66 -0.49 0.18 -15.53
C MET A 66 -1.63 0.95 -16.19
N VAL A 67 -2.29 0.38 -17.20
CA VAL A 67 -3.42 0.99 -17.91
C VAL A 67 -4.60 1.23 -16.96
N ALA A 68 -5.00 0.22 -16.18
CA ALA A 68 -6.11 0.37 -15.25
C ALA A 68 -5.83 1.45 -14.19
N GLY A 69 -4.63 1.44 -13.60
CA GLY A 69 -4.26 2.46 -12.62
C GLY A 69 -4.16 3.87 -13.22
N LEU A 70 -3.65 4.01 -14.45
CA LEU A 70 -3.59 5.31 -15.14
C LEU A 70 -4.98 5.86 -15.45
N LEU A 71 -5.90 5.02 -15.91
CA LEU A 71 -7.28 5.42 -16.15
C LEU A 71 -7.92 5.95 -14.86
N GLU A 72 -7.62 5.33 -13.73
CA GLU A 72 -8.12 5.79 -12.43
C GLU A 72 -7.46 7.11 -11.99
N ASP A 73 -6.15 7.22 -12.11
CA ASP A 73 -5.41 8.46 -11.83
C ASP A 73 -5.87 9.63 -12.72
N MET A 74 -6.37 9.36 -13.93
CA MET A 74 -6.82 10.37 -14.91
C MET A 74 -8.28 10.82 -14.77
N GLY A 75 -9.11 10.19 -13.94
CA GLY A 75 -10.52 10.63 -13.83
C GLY A 75 -11.60 9.57 -13.93
N ARG A 76 -11.28 8.33 -14.32
CA ARG A 76 -12.30 7.41 -14.87
C ARG A 76 -13.14 6.63 -13.84
N GLU A 77 -12.83 6.73 -12.54
CA GLU A 77 -13.60 6.12 -11.43
C GLU A 77 -13.83 4.62 -11.61
N LEU A 78 -12.74 3.88 -11.82
CA LEU A 78 -12.76 2.44 -11.94
C LEU A 78 -13.14 1.79 -10.61
N ARG A 79 -14.14 0.90 -10.69
CA ARG A 79 -14.52 0.04 -9.58
C ARG A 79 -13.31 -0.77 -9.08
N PRO A 80 -13.18 -1.03 -7.77
CA PRO A 80 -12.13 -1.90 -7.22
C PRO A 80 -12.03 -3.26 -7.94
N THR A 81 -13.17 -3.82 -8.38
CA THR A 81 -13.23 -5.08 -9.13
C THR A 81 -12.48 -5.02 -10.46
N LEU A 82 -12.57 -3.92 -11.21
CA LEU A 82 -11.88 -3.76 -12.49
C LEU A 82 -10.36 -3.67 -12.30
N ARG A 83 -9.92 -3.00 -11.22
CA ARG A 83 -8.50 -2.92 -10.87
C ARG A 83 -7.93 -4.29 -10.46
N LEU A 84 -8.70 -5.08 -9.70
CA LEU A 84 -8.35 -6.47 -9.39
C LEU A 84 -8.34 -7.38 -10.62
N MET A 85 -9.28 -7.21 -11.56
CA MET A 85 -9.29 -7.95 -12.82
C MET A 85 -8.07 -7.62 -13.68
N ALA A 86 -7.64 -6.35 -13.73
CA ALA A 86 -6.40 -5.97 -14.39
C ALA A 86 -5.17 -6.63 -13.75
N ALA A 87 -5.11 -6.68 -12.41
CA ALA A 87 -4.05 -7.40 -11.70
C ALA A 87 -4.07 -8.92 -11.97
N ALA A 88 -5.26 -9.51 -12.06
CA ALA A 88 -5.42 -10.92 -12.43
C ALA A 88 -4.94 -11.18 -13.86
N LEU A 89 -5.31 -10.31 -14.82
CA LEU A 89 -4.85 -10.40 -16.20
C LEU A 89 -3.32 -10.27 -16.30
N SER A 90 -2.73 -9.32 -15.56
CA SER A 90 -1.27 -9.17 -15.46
C SER A 90 -0.60 -10.43 -14.92
N ALA A 91 -1.15 -11.06 -13.88
CA ALA A 91 -0.62 -12.32 -13.35
C ALA A 91 -0.68 -13.45 -14.38
N ILE A 92 -1.79 -13.58 -15.11
CA ILE A 92 -1.97 -14.59 -16.17
C ILE A 92 -0.99 -14.37 -17.32
N MET A 93 -0.83 -13.12 -17.77
CA MET A 93 0.16 -12.77 -18.79
C MET A 93 1.57 -13.12 -18.33
N ALA A 94 1.91 -12.83 -17.08
CA ALA A 94 3.22 -13.12 -16.54
C ALA A 94 3.50 -14.63 -16.44
N MET A 95 2.50 -15.42 -16.02
CA MET A 95 2.57 -16.89 -16.02
C MET A 95 2.85 -17.42 -17.42
N HIS A 96 2.16 -16.89 -18.43
CA HIS A 96 2.35 -17.29 -19.82
C HIS A 96 3.73 -16.89 -20.38
N LEU A 97 4.18 -15.66 -20.11
CA LEU A 97 5.42 -15.11 -20.65
C LEU A 97 6.69 -15.70 -20.01
N THR A 98 6.64 -16.01 -18.71
CA THR A 98 7.81 -16.48 -17.96
C THR A 98 7.78 -17.97 -17.63
N GLY A 99 6.64 -18.64 -17.87
CA GLY A 99 6.42 -20.04 -17.49
C GLY A 99 6.33 -20.27 -15.98
N ALA A 100 6.16 -19.20 -15.20
CA ALA A 100 6.24 -19.26 -13.75
C ALA A 100 4.88 -19.36 -13.05
N MET A 101 4.72 -20.21 -12.04
CA MET A 101 3.51 -20.44 -11.24
C MET A 101 3.86 -20.98 -9.85
N ILE A 102 3.06 -20.64 -8.83
CA ILE A 102 3.25 -21.13 -7.47
C ILE A 102 2.72 -22.57 -7.36
N HIS A 103 3.64 -23.52 -7.18
CA HIS A 103 3.33 -24.93 -6.92
C HIS A 103 3.61 -25.39 -5.48
N ARG A 104 4.18 -24.50 -4.65
CA ARG A 104 4.64 -24.80 -3.29
C ARG A 104 4.46 -23.60 -2.37
N VAL A 105 3.98 -23.88 -1.16
CA VAL A 105 3.87 -22.96 -0.02
C VAL A 105 4.41 -23.58 1.28
N ASP A 106 5.12 -24.71 1.20
CA ASP A 106 5.66 -25.47 2.33
C ASP A 106 4.58 -25.96 3.32
N VAL A 107 3.41 -26.30 2.79
CA VAL A 107 2.31 -26.92 3.54
C VAL A 107 1.86 -28.17 2.78
N PRO A 108 2.17 -29.39 3.23
CA PRO A 108 2.03 -30.60 2.42
C PRO A 108 0.66 -30.80 1.76
N VAL A 109 -0.42 -30.49 2.49
CA VAL A 109 -1.79 -30.60 1.98
C VAL A 109 -2.05 -29.58 0.88
N VAL A 110 -1.60 -28.34 1.06
CA VAL A 110 -1.78 -27.27 0.07
C VAL A 110 -0.90 -27.52 -1.15
N ASP A 111 0.35 -27.95 -0.95
CA ASP A 111 1.29 -28.27 -2.03
C ASP A 111 0.76 -29.40 -2.92
N THR A 112 0.06 -30.38 -2.35
CA THR A 112 -0.61 -31.43 -3.12
C THR A 112 -1.70 -30.86 -4.04
N LEU A 113 -2.51 -29.92 -3.54
CA LEU A 113 -3.53 -29.24 -4.34
C LEU A 113 -2.92 -28.34 -5.42
N LEU A 114 -1.82 -27.65 -5.11
CA LEU A 114 -1.10 -26.77 -6.04
C LEU A 114 -0.39 -27.53 -7.19
N ARG A 115 -0.38 -28.86 -7.18
CA ARG A 115 0.01 -29.66 -8.36
C ARG A 115 -1.06 -29.66 -9.44
N LEU A 116 -2.31 -29.38 -9.09
CA LEU A 116 -3.40 -29.23 -10.06
C LEU A 116 -3.30 -27.85 -10.70
N MET A 117 -3.06 -27.80 -12.01
CA MET A 117 -2.86 -26.55 -12.75
C MET A 117 -3.96 -25.50 -12.48
N PRO A 118 -5.27 -25.84 -12.50
CA PRO A 118 -6.31 -24.83 -12.22
C PRO A 118 -6.20 -24.23 -10.82
N VAL A 119 -5.79 -25.01 -9.82
CA VAL A 119 -5.63 -24.55 -8.43
C VAL A 119 -4.43 -23.61 -8.34
N ALA A 120 -3.28 -23.98 -8.90
CA ALA A 120 -2.09 -23.16 -8.91
C ALA A 120 -2.27 -21.86 -9.72
N LEU A 121 -3.01 -21.91 -10.82
CA LEU A 121 -3.39 -20.74 -11.61
C LEU A 121 -4.19 -19.74 -10.76
N VAL A 122 -5.27 -20.20 -10.10
CA VAL A 122 -6.11 -19.37 -9.26
C VAL A 122 -5.33 -18.84 -8.05
N PHE A 123 -4.53 -19.69 -7.41
CA PHE A 123 -3.73 -19.30 -6.26
C PHE A 123 -2.68 -18.24 -6.60
N THR A 124 -1.92 -18.45 -7.68
CA THR A 124 -0.89 -17.50 -8.14
C THR A 124 -1.52 -16.16 -8.52
N THR A 125 -2.63 -16.21 -9.27
CA THR A 125 -3.39 -15.01 -9.65
C THR A 125 -3.89 -14.23 -8.43
N PHE A 126 -4.44 -14.94 -7.44
CA PHE A 126 -4.91 -14.34 -6.19
C PHE A 126 -3.76 -13.73 -5.39
N ALA A 127 -2.62 -14.41 -5.26
CA ALA A 127 -1.46 -13.92 -4.53
C ALA A 127 -0.91 -12.62 -5.16
N VAL A 128 -0.76 -12.59 -6.49
CA VAL A 128 -0.28 -11.40 -7.22
C VAL A 128 -1.28 -10.25 -7.13
N ALA A 129 -2.57 -10.49 -7.43
CA ALA A 129 -3.59 -9.44 -7.35
C ALA A 129 -3.79 -8.91 -5.92
N GLY A 130 -3.70 -9.80 -4.92
CA GLY A 130 -3.74 -9.45 -3.52
C GLY A 130 -2.58 -8.54 -3.13
N MET A 131 -1.37 -8.81 -3.63
CA MET A 131 -0.21 -7.95 -3.38
C MET A 131 -0.34 -6.58 -4.06
N CYS A 132 -0.83 -6.51 -5.30
CA CYS A 132 -1.12 -5.24 -5.98
C CYS A 132 -2.08 -4.36 -5.14
N ASN A 133 -3.18 -4.95 -4.69
CA ASN A 133 -4.14 -4.27 -3.85
C ASN A 133 -3.54 -3.92 -2.47
N ALA A 134 -2.68 -4.75 -1.91
CA ALA A 134 -2.03 -4.49 -0.64
C ALA A 134 -1.10 -3.27 -0.69
N VAL A 135 -0.30 -3.11 -1.75
CA VAL A 135 0.52 -1.91 -1.96
C VAL A 135 -0.38 -0.67 -2.13
N ASN A 136 -1.47 -0.78 -2.89
CA ASN A 136 -2.42 0.32 -3.07
C ASN A 136 -3.07 0.77 -1.76
N LEU A 137 -3.43 -0.15 -0.87
CA LEU A 137 -4.04 0.18 0.42
C LEU A 137 -3.09 0.88 1.40
N VAL A 138 -1.77 0.63 1.31
CA VAL A 138 -0.78 1.31 2.17
C VAL A 138 -0.28 2.64 1.59
N ASP A 139 -0.65 2.99 0.35
CA ASP A 139 -0.33 4.27 -0.30
C ASP A 139 -1.21 5.43 0.21
N GLY A 140 -1.13 5.67 1.52
CA GLY A 140 -1.91 6.70 2.21
C GLY A 140 -1.10 7.85 2.78
N MET A 141 0.24 7.79 2.72
CA MET A 141 1.14 8.71 3.41
C MET A 141 2.37 9.03 2.56
N ASN A 142 2.92 10.25 2.69
CA ASN A 142 4.10 10.69 1.96
C ASN A 142 5.29 9.78 2.29
N GLY A 143 5.81 9.11 1.26
CA GLY A 143 6.96 8.22 1.31
C GLY A 143 6.68 6.80 1.80
N LEU A 144 5.49 6.48 2.31
CA LEU A 144 5.25 5.21 2.99
C LEU A 144 5.26 4.03 2.03
N ALA A 145 4.38 4.02 1.02
CA ALA A 145 4.31 2.90 0.07
C ALA A 145 5.63 2.72 -0.69
N GLY A 146 6.26 3.81 -1.12
CA GLY A 146 7.59 3.76 -1.76
C GLY A 146 8.67 3.18 -0.85
N THR A 147 8.71 3.58 0.43
CA THR A 147 9.71 3.06 1.38
C THR A 147 9.49 1.58 1.70
N LEU A 148 8.24 1.16 1.90
CA LEU A 148 7.89 -0.25 2.09
C LEU A 148 8.23 -1.09 0.85
N ALA A 149 8.02 -0.53 -0.34
CA ALA A 149 8.38 -1.19 -1.59
C ALA A 149 9.90 -1.31 -1.77
N ILE A 150 10.68 -0.30 -1.38
CA ILE A 150 12.15 -0.40 -1.33
C ILE A 150 12.58 -1.50 -0.36
N ILE A 151 12.00 -1.57 0.85
CA ILE A 151 12.31 -2.64 1.81
C ILE A 151 12.06 -4.02 1.19
N GLY A 152 10.90 -4.22 0.55
CA GLY A 152 10.56 -5.48 -0.13
C GLY A 152 11.49 -5.78 -1.30
N ALA A 153 11.75 -4.80 -2.16
CA ALA A 153 12.65 -4.92 -3.30
C ALA A 153 14.08 -5.25 -2.88
N THR A 154 14.61 -4.58 -1.84
CA THR A 154 15.93 -4.87 -1.28
C THR A 154 15.99 -6.27 -0.68
N GLY A 155 14.96 -6.70 0.06
CA GLY A 155 14.88 -8.08 0.57
C GLY A 155 14.91 -9.12 -0.55
N LEU A 156 14.14 -8.91 -1.62
CA LEU A 156 14.15 -9.77 -2.81
C LEU A 156 15.51 -9.73 -3.52
N ALA A 157 16.13 -8.56 -3.66
CA ALA A 157 17.43 -8.41 -4.31
C ALA A 157 18.53 -9.19 -3.55
N LEU A 158 18.61 -8.99 -2.22
CA LEU A 158 19.56 -9.69 -1.36
C LEU A 158 19.35 -11.20 -1.41
N LEU A 159 18.10 -11.64 -1.28
CA LEU A 159 17.78 -13.06 -1.26
C LEU A 159 18.04 -13.72 -2.61
N SER A 160 17.65 -13.10 -3.71
CA SER A 160 17.87 -13.62 -5.07
C SER A 160 19.36 -13.70 -5.40
N ALA A 161 20.13 -12.66 -5.04
CA ALA A 161 21.58 -12.66 -5.24
C ALA A 161 22.27 -13.77 -4.45
N ALA A 162 21.84 -14.02 -3.22
CA ALA A 162 22.35 -15.11 -2.38
C ALA A 162 22.09 -16.51 -2.94
N HIS A 163 21.11 -16.65 -3.84
CA HIS A 163 20.74 -17.92 -4.49
C HIS A 163 21.13 -17.98 -5.96
N GLY A 164 22.01 -17.08 -6.43
CA GLY A 164 22.49 -17.09 -7.82
C GLY A 164 21.46 -16.61 -8.86
N GLN A 165 20.28 -16.15 -8.44
CA GLN A 165 19.24 -15.58 -9.30
C GLN A 165 19.53 -14.11 -9.61
N GLN A 166 20.62 -13.87 -10.36
CA GLN A 166 21.14 -12.53 -10.64
C GLN A 166 20.19 -11.66 -11.47
N ASP A 167 19.37 -12.26 -12.32
CA ASP A 167 18.35 -11.56 -13.11
C ASP A 167 17.22 -11.02 -12.22
N ILE A 168 16.68 -11.83 -11.32
CA ILE A 168 15.68 -11.40 -10.32
C ILE A 168 16.29 -10.33 -9.40
N ALA A 169 17.54 -10.53 -8.96
CA ALA A 169 18.24 -9.58 -8.09
C ALA A 169 18.43 -8.21 -8.77
N ALA A 170 18.84 -8.20 -10.04
CA ALA A 170 19.02 -6.98 -10.82
C ALA A 170 17.70 -6.21 -11.00
N ILE A 171 16.60 -6.90 -11.31
CA ILE A 171 15.28 -6.26 -11.46
C ILE A 171 14.78 -5.70 -10.12
N ALA A 172 14.94 -6.45 -9.03
CA ALA A 172 14.58 -5.98 -7.70
C ALA A 172 15.40 -4.75 -7.28
N ALA A 173 16.71 -4.75 -7.54
CA ALA A 173 17.58 -3.60 -7.27
C ALA A 173 17.21 -2.38 -8.13
N ALA A 174 16.90 -2.58 -9.42
CA ALA A 174 16.44 -1.52 -10.30
C ALA A 174 15.11 -0.91 -9.82
N LEU A 175 14.16 -1.74 -9.38
CA LEU A 175 12.91 -1.27 -8.79
C LEU A 175 13.18 -0.40 -7.55
N ALA A 176 14.05 -0.83 -6.64
CA ALA A 176 14.41 -0.04 -5.46
C ALA A 176 15.03 1.32 -5.86
N ALA A 177 15.96 1.33 -6.82
CA ALA A 177 16.62 2.55 -7.29
C ALA A 177 15.66 3.54 -7.95
N VAL A 178 14.74 3.06 -8.79
CA VAL A 178 13.74 3.91 -9.46
C VAL A 178 12.73 4.48 -8.45
N ILE A 179 12.29 3.67 -7.48
CA ILE A 179 11.42 4.15 -6.39
C ILE A 179 12.14 5.19 -5.53
N LEU A 180 13.45 5.03 -5.30
CA LEU A 180 14.24 6.03 -4.58
C LEU A 180 14.25 7.39 -5.33
N GLY A 181 14.37 7.36 -6.66
CA GLY A 181 14.22 8.55 -7.50
C GLY A 181 12.84 9.20 -7.37
N PHE A 182 11.76 8.41 -7.35
CA PHE A 182 10.40 8.90 -7.06
C PHE A 182 10.30 9.52 -5.65
N LEU A 183 10.89 8.88 -4.63
CA LEU A 183 10.85 9.36 -3.25
C LEU A 183 11.52 10.71 -3.07
N ALA A 184 12.52 11.06 -3.89
CA ALA A 184 13.13 12.40 -3.85
C ALA A 184 12.12 13.53 -4.13
N LEU A 185 11.02 13.23 -4.84
CA LEU A 185 9.93 14.18 -5.11
C LEU A 185 8.70 13.94 -4.21
N ASN A 186 8.48 12.71 -3.78
CA ASN A 186 7.33 12.35 -2.93
C ASN A 186 7.58 12.59 -1.43
N TYR A 187 8.77 12.32 -0.90
CA TYR A 187 9.08 12.48 0.52
C TYR A 187 9.89 13.76 0.80
N PRO A 188 9.64 14.50 1.90
CA PRO A 188 8.52 14.38 2.84
C PRO A 188 7.27 15.18 2.40
N HIS A 189 7.37 15.97 1.32
CA HIS A 189 6.38 17.02 1.01
C HIS A 189 5.25 16.57 0.07
N GLY A 190 5.34 15.42 -0.57
CA GLY A 190 4.34 14.91 -1.50
C GLY A 190 4.18 15.80 -2.74
N ARG A 191 5.27 16.14 -3.44
CA ARG A 191 5.18 16.98 -4.65
C ARG A 191 4.56 16.26 -5.84
N ILE A 192 4.73 14.94 -5.87
CA ILE A 192 4.02 14.00 -6.75
C ILE A 192 3.53 12.84 -5.89
N PHE A 193 2.40 12.25 -6.25
CA PHE A 193 1.89 11.02 -5.64
C PHE A 193 2.16 9.81 -6.52
N LEU A 194 2.28 8.65 -5.88
CA LEU A 194 2.51 7.37 -6.54
C LEU A 194 1.36 7.07 -7.51
N GLY A 195 0.13 7.24 -7.04
CA GLY A 195 -1.08 6.98 -7.81
C GLY A 195 -1.41 5.50 -7.89
N ASP A 196 -2.59 5.19 -8.39
CA ASP A 196 -3.06 3.81 -8.56
C ASP A 196 -2.19 3.05 -9.57
N ALA A 197 -1.76 3.73 -10.65
CA ALA A 197 -0.82 3.17 -11.62
C ALA A 197 0.47 2.68 -10.96
N GLY A 198 1.06 3.53 -10.11
CA GLY A 198 2.32 3.22 -9.44
C GLY A 198 2.16 2.13 -8.38
N ALA A 199 1.10 2.19 -7.58
CA ALA A 199 0.88 1.22 -6.52
C ALA A 199 0.64 -0.19 -7.06
N TYR A 200 -0.20 -0.33 -8.11
CA TYR A 200 -0.44 -1.63 -8.73
C TYR A 200 0.78 -2.13 -9.51
N LEU A 201 1.51 -1.25 -10.21
CA LEU A 201 2.77 -1.62 -10.88
C LEU A 201 3.80 -2.17 -9.88
N ILE A 202 4.07 -1.45 -8.80
CA ILE A 202 5.02 -1.88 -7.76
C ILE A 202 4.59 -3.21 -7.16
N GLY A 203 3.31 -3.33 -6.76
CA GLY A 203 2.80 -4.56 -6.15
C GLY A 203 2.89 -5.76 -7.09
N PHE A 204 2.63 -5.55 -8.39
CA PHE A 204 2.79 -6.57 -9.42
C PHE A 204 4.25 -7.01 -9.57
N VAL A 205 5.18 -6.07 -9.76
CA VAL A 205 6.60 -6.41 -9.97
C VAL A 205 7.16 -7.15 -8.75
N LEU A 206 6.90 -6.66 -7.53
CA LEU A 206 7.39 -7.33 -6.32
C LEU A 206 6.80 -8.74 -6.17
N ALA A 207 5.48 -8.90 -6.39
CA ALA A 207 4.84 -10.20 -6.30
C ALA A 207 5.37 -11.17 -7.36
N TRP A 208 5.59 -10.69 -8.59
CA TRP A 208 6.04 -11.54 -9.68
C TRP A 208 7.48 -12.01 -9.48
N LEU A 209 8.37 -11.13 -9.01
CA LEU A 209 9.74 -11.52 -8.65
C LEU A 209 9.76 -12.56 -7.51
N ALA A 210 8.84 -12.43 -6.55
CA ALA A 210 8.68 -13.43 -5.51
C ALA A 210 8.20 -14.80 -6.06
N VAL A 211 7.21 -14.81 -6.99
CA VAL A 211 6.74 -16.03 -7.66
C VAL A 211 7.88 -16.72 -8.40
N LEU A 212 8.66 -15.97 -9.19
CA LEU A 212 9.82 -16.47 -9.91
C LEU A 212 10.83 -17.11 -8.97
N LEU A 213 11.14 -16.43 -7.86
CA LEU A 213 12.14 -16.91 -6.90
C LEU A 213 11.69 -18.22 -6.21
N VAL A 214 10.44 -18.33 -5.76
CA VAL A 214 9.92 -19.59 -5.14
C VAL A 214 10.03 -20.78 -6.08
N GLN A 215 9.75 -20.56 -7.36
CA GLN A 215 9.71 -21.64 -8.33
C GLN A 215 11.10 -22.04 -8.81
N ARG A 216 11.99 -21.07 -9.05
CA ARG A 216 13.36 -21.36 -9.49
C ARG A 216 14.22 -21.93 -8.37
N GLU A 217 13.96 -21.54 -7.12
CA GLU A 217 14.75 -21.92 -5.96
C GLU A 217 13.91 -22.68 -4.92
N PRO A 218 13.85 -24.03 -5.00
CA PRO A 218 13.15 -24.85 -4.01
C PRO A 218 13.68 -24.68 -2.58
N GLY A 219 14.94 -24.25 -2.43
CA GLY A 219 15.55 -23.98 -1.13
C GLY A 219 15.08 -22.69 -0.45
N VAL A 220 14.36 -21.81 -1.16
CA VAL A 220 13.77 -20.58 -0.60
C VAL A 220 12.36 -20.86 -0.12
N SER A 221 12.06 -20.62 1.14
CA SER A 221 10.71 -20.79 1.68
C SER A 221 9.77 -19.66 1.21
N PRO A 222 8.54 -19.96 0.74
CA PRO A 222 7.53 -18.95 0.42
C PRO A 222 7.17 -18.08 1.64
N TRP A 223 7.27 -18.63 2.85
CA TRP A 223 7.06 -17.87 4.10
C TRP A 223 8.11 -16.77 4.31
N ALA A 224 9.35 -16.97 3.84
CA ALA A 224 10.37 -15.93 3.85
C ALA A 224 10.00 -14.76 2.92
N LEU A 225 9.35 -15.03 1.79
CA LEU A 225 8.89 -13.98 0.89
C LEU A 225 7.67 -13.23 1.45
N VAL A 226 6.78 -13.95 2.16
CA VAL A 226 5.71 -13.32 2.95
C VAL A 226 6.29 -12.40 4.02
N LEU A 227 7.40 -12.76 4.67
CA LEU A 227 8.11 -11.91 5.63
C LEU A 227 8.73 -10.66 4.97
N ILE A 228 9.39 -10.81 3.82
CA ILE A 228 9.94 -9.69 3.04
C ILE A 228 8.83 -8.69 2.66
N MET A 229 7.64 -9.20 2.36
CA MET A 229 6.48 -8.43 1.91
C MET A 229 5.44 -8.24 3.02
N PHE A 230 5.85 -8.42 4.29
CA PHE A 230 4.92 -8.59 5.40
C PHE A 230 3.99 -7.40 5.59
N TRP A 231 4.53 -6.18 5.51
CA TRP A 231 3.80 -5.00 5.97
C TRP A 231 2.53 -4.70 5.17
N PRO A 232 2.56 -4.59 3.82
CA PRO A 232 1.33 -4.38 3.05
C PRO A 232 0.33 -5.53 3.20
N LEU A 233 0.82 -6.77 3.25
CA LEU A 233 0.00 -7.96 3.42
C LEU A 233 -0.73 -7.95 4.77
N ALA A 234 0.00 -7.69 5.86
CA ALA A 234 -0.56 -7.67 7.21
C ALA A 234 -1.63 -6.59 7.39
N ASP A 235 -1.41 -5.38 6.89
CA ASP A 235 -2.39 -4.28 6.98
C ASP A 235 -3.66 -4.59 6.18
N THR A 236 -3.52 -5.22 5.02
CA THR A 236 -4.64 -5.66 4.17
C THR A 236 -5.44 -6.78 4.82
N LEU A 237 -4.77 -7.83 5.30
CA LEU A 237 -5.43 -8.95 5.99
C LEU A 237 -6.15 -8.47 7.26
N LEU A 238 -5.54 -7.55 8.01
CA LEU A 238 -6.17 -6.94 9.17
C LEU A 238 -7.40 -6.11 8.80
N ALA A 239 -7.37 -5.37 7.69
CA ALA A 239 -8.53 -4.63 7.19
C ALA A 239 -9.68 -5.58 6.83
N ILE A 240 -9.38 -6.68 6.12
CA ILE A 240 -10.36 -7.71 5.76
C ILE A 240 -10.96 -8.34 7.02
N TYR A 241 -10.12 -8.79 7.97
CA TYR A 241 -10.57 -9.37 9.23
C TYR A 241 -11.45 -8.41 10.03
N ARG A 242 -11.03 -7.15 10.16
CA ARG A 242 -11.78 -6.10 10.86
C ARG A 242 -13.13 -5.83 10.20
N ARG A 243 -13.21 -5.78 8.86
CA ARG A 243 -14.49 -5.52 8.16
C ARG A 243 -15.45 -6.69 8.34
N ARG A 244 -14.97 -7.93 8.14
CA ARG A 244 -15.79 -9.14 8.31
C ARG A 244 -16.30 -9.33 9.74
N SER A 245 -15.45 -9.14 10.75
CA SER A 245 -15.85 -9.24 12.16
C SER A 245 -16.89 -8.20 12.59
N ASN A 246 -17.06 -7.11 11.83
CA ASN A 246 -18.08 -6.09 12.05
C ASN A 246 -19.27 -6.20 11.07
N GLY A 247 -19.39 -7.29 10.31
CA GLY A 247 -20.47 -7.48 9.33
C GLY A 247 -20.43 -6.50 8.15
N ARG A 248 -19.27 -5.91 7.86
CA ARG A 248 -19.10 -4.92 6.78
C ARG A 248 -18.48 -5.56 5.53
N PRO A 249 -18.90 -5.13 4.33
CA PRO A 249 -18.22 -5.49 3.08
C PRO A 249 -16.72 -5.22 3.12
N THR A 250 -15.94 -6.10 2.48
CA THR A 250 -14.47 -6.05 2.51
C THR A 250 -13.87 -4.94 1.67
N ASP A 251 -14.63 -4.36 0.75
CA ASP A 251 -14.25 -3.30 -0.19
C ASP A 251 -14.57 -1.87 0.31
N LEU A 252 -15.27 -1.73 1.43
CA LEU A 252 -15.61 -0.41 1.98
C LEU A 252 -14.38 0.34 2.51
N PRO A 253 -14.20 1.63 2.18
CA PRO A 253 -13.07 2.42 2.67
C PRO A 253 -13.16 2.66 4.19
N ASP A 254 -12.02 2.68 4.88
CA ASP A 254 -11.95 2.99 6.31
C ASP A 254 -10.69 3.80 6.70
N ARG A 255 -10.70 4.35 7.93
CA ARG A 255 -9.61 5.14 8.54
C ARG A 255 -8.81 4.36 9.59
N LEU A 256 -8.87 3.03 9.55
CA LEU A 256 -8.36 2.16 10.60
C LEU A 256 -7.19 1.31 10.13
N HIS A 257 -6.52 1.71 9.04
CA HIS A 257 -5.23 1.16 8.65
C HIS A 257 -4.14 1.56 9.64
N PHE A 258 -3.13 0.73 9.79
CA PHE A 258 -2.07 0.92 10.79
C PHE A 258 -1.42 2.30 10.66
N HIS A 259 -1.08 2.69 9.44
CA HIS A 259 -0.43 3.97 9.15
C HIS A 259 -1.29 5.18 9.51
N GLN A 260 -2.61 5.09 9.35
CA GLN A 260 -3.56 6.14 9.74
C GLN A 260 -3.66 6.27 11.27
N LEU A 261 -3.61 5.14 11.98
CA LEU A 261 -3.60 5.13 13.44
C LEU A 261 -2.28 5.67 14.01
N VAL A 262 -1.14 5.37 13.38
CA VAL A 262 0.16 5.98 13.73
C VAL A 262 0.07 7.50 13.56
N LYS A 263 -0.37 7.99 12.39
CA LYS A 263 -0.56 9.42 12.12
C LYS A 263 -1.39 10.08 13.23
N ARG A 264 -2.56 9.51 13.51
CA ARG A 264 -3.50 10.03 14.51
C ARG A 264 -2.91 10.02 15.92
N THR A 265 -2.15 8.99 16.26
CA THR A 265 -1.49 8.88 17.57
C THR A 265 -0.40 9.93 17.72
N LEU A 266 0.40 10.18 16.67
CA LEU A 266 1.39 11.27 16.65
C LEU A 266 0.74 12.65 16.82
N GLU A 267 -0.39 12.89 16.15
CA GLU A 267 -1.16 14.13 16.27
C GLU A 267 -1.75 14.33 17.69
N ILE A 268 -2.17 13.25 18.37
CA ILE A 268 -2.76 13.33 19.71
C ILE A 268 -1.69 13.49 20.79
N LEU A 269 -0.59 12.73 20.72
CA LEU A 269 0.38 12.64 21.80
C LEU A 269 1.52 13.65 21.71
N PHE A 270 1.95 14.04 20.49
CA PHE A 270 3.21 14.78 20.33
C PHE A 270 3.07 16.10 19.56
N LEU A 271 2.25 16.16 18.50
CA LEU A 271 2.31 17.27 17.53
C LEU A 271 1.14 18.25 17.57
N GLY A 272 -0.04 17.81 18.01
CA GLY A 272 -1.29 18.53 17.83
C GLY A 272 -1.86 18.44 16.41
N ARG A 273 -3.18 18.64 16.28
CA ARG A 273 -3.96 18.41 15.05
C ARG A 273 -3.66 19.35 13.87
N HIS A 274 -3.02 20.48 14.13
CA HIS A 274 -2.76 21.49 13.10
C HIS A 274 -1.46 21.23 12.31
N ARG A 275 -0.58 20.34 12.80
CA ARG A 275 0.74 20.06 12.20
C ARG A 275 0.72 18.89 11.20
N TRP A 276 -0.30 18.86 10.34
CA TRP A 276 -0.51 17.75 9.39
C TRP A 276 0.69 17.52 8.47
N ALA A 277 1.32 18.60 7.99
CA ALA A 277 2.49 18.56 7.10
C ALA A 277 3.71 17.88 7.74
N LEU A 278 3.78 17.85 9.08
CA LEU A 278 4.81 17.14 9.83
C LEU A 278 4.36 15.72 10.19
N SER A 279 3.13 15.56 10.68
CA SER A 279 2.59 14.24 11.07
C SER A 279 2.54 13.23 9.92
N ASN A 280 2.37 13.70 8.68
CA ASN A 280 2.21 12.84 7.52
C ASN A 280 3.51 12.07 7.19
N PRO A 281 4.62 12.75 6.83
CA PRO A 281 5.89 12.07 6.54
C PRO A 281 6.49 11.35 7.76
N LEU A 282 6.21 11.80 9.00
CA LEU A 282 6.69 11.12 10.20
C LEU A 282 6.16 9.69 10.36
N VAL A 283 5.01 9.35 9.77
CA VAL A 283 4.54 7.96 9.77
C VAL A 283 5.55 7.04 9.07
N THR A 284 6.11 7.49 7.95
CA THR A 284 7.13 6.72 7.21
C THR A 284 8.36 6.47 8.07
N VAL A 285 8.82 7.50 8.81
CA VAL A 285 9.97 7.38 9.73
C VAL A 285 9.68 6.39 10.87
N VAL A 286 8.46 6.37 11.39
CA VAL A 286 8.08 5.45 12.49
C VAL A 286 7.88 4.02 12.00
N VAL A 287 7.26 3.85 10.83
CA VAL A 287 6.89 2.54 10.30
C VAL A 287 8.09 1.82 9.67
N ALA A 288 8.96 2.52 8.95
CA ALA A 288 10.03 1.89 8.17
C ALA A 288 10.97 1.01 9.01
N PRO A 289 11.50 1.43 10.18
CA PRO A 289 12.37 0.58 10.99
C PRO A 289 11.68 -0.70 11.47
N VAL A 290 10.39 -0.61 11.80
CA VAL A 290 9.59 -1.77 12.24
C VAL A 290 9.33 -2.73 11.06
N ALA A 291 9.12 -2.19 9.86
CA ALA A 291 8.91 -2.98 8.65
C ALA A 291 10.19 -3.69 8.16
N VAL A 292 11.38 -3.17 8.48
CA VAL A 292 12.67 -3.83 8.17
C VAL A 292 12.85 -5.14 8.95
N VAL A 293 12.35 -5.23 10.17
CA VAL A 293 12.51 -6.43 11.04
C VAL A 293 11.99 -7.71 10.39
N PRO A 294 10.72 -7.81 9.94
CA PRO A 294 10.23 -9.01 9.27
C PRO A 294 10.98 -9.25 7.94
N MET A 295 11.37 -8.20 7.22
CA MET A 295 12.15 -8.37 5.99
C MET A 295 13.50 -9.05 6.25
N LEU A 296 14.27 -8.59 7.24
CA LEU A 296 15.54 -9.21 7.61
C LEU A 296 15.34 -10.64 8.12
N ALA A 297 14.29 -10.89 8.89
CA ALA A 297 13.93 -12.24 9.33
C ALA A 297 13.61 -13.15 8.13
N GLY A 298 12.92 -12.65 7.11
CA GLY A 298 12.66 -13.36 5.86
C GLY A 298 13.94 -13.76 5.15
N VAL A 299 14.86 -12.80 4.94
CA VAL A 299 16.16 -13.09 4.32
C VAL A 299 16.97 -14.11 5.13
N TRP A 300 17.01 -13.96 6.46
CA TRP A 300 17.78 -14.85 7.34
C TRP A 300 17.20 -16.27 7.47
N LEU A 301 15.87 -16.40 7.42
CA LEU A 301 15.17 -17.68 7.60
C LEU A 301 14.79 -18.37 6.28
N ALA A 302 15.30 -17.90 5.14
CA ALA A 302 14.92 -18.37 3.81
C ALA A 302 14.95 -19.91 3.67
N HIS A 303 15.94 -20.59 4.26
CA HIS A 303 16.11 -22.04 4.17
C HIS A 303 15.42 -22.83 5.28
N ARG A 304 14.69 -22.17 6.18
CA ARG A 304 14.09 -22.79 7.38
C ARG A 304 12.59 -22.57 7.38
N PRO A 305 11.81 -23.33 6.59
CA PRO A 305 10.40 -23.05 6.35
C PRO A 305 9.57 -23.00 7.64
N GLY A 306 9.79 -23.93 8.58
CA GLY A 306 9.11 -23.91 9.88
C GLY A 306 9.44 -22.67 10.73
N ALA A 307 10.70 -22.23 10.73
CA ALA A 307 11.12 -21.04 11.44
C ALA A 307 10.62 -19.75 10.77
N ALA A 308 10.61 -19.69 9.44
CA ALA A 308 10.05 -18.59 8.67
C ALA A 308 8.54 -18.47 8.91
N ALA A 309 7.80 -19.59 8.87
CA ALA A 309 6.36 -19.61 9.19
C ALA A 309 6.10 -19.14 10.63
N LEU A 310 6.87 -19.62 11.61
CA LEU A 310 6.77 -19.14 12.99
C LEU A 310 7.07 -17.64 13.11
N ALA A 311 8.08 -17.14 12.40
CA ALA A 311 8.40 -15.71 12.36
C ALA A 311 7.26 -14.88 11.75
N VAL A 312 6.56 -15.37 10.71
CA VAL A 312 5.34 -14.72 10.18
C VAL A 312 4.29 -14.59 11.29
N LEU A 313 4.06 -15.66 12.07
CA LEU A 313 3.09 -15.64 13.18
C LEU A 313 3.50 -14.66 14.29
N ILE A 314 4.79 -14.65 14.67
CA ILE A 314 5.33 -13.71 15.67
C ILE A 314 5.18 -12.26 15.18
N SER A 315 5.60 -11.97 13.94
CA SER A 315 5.42 -10.64 13.34
C SER A 315 3.95 -10.25 13.28
N GLY A 316 3.05 -11.19 12.95
CA GLY A 316 1.60 -11.00 12.97
C GLY A 316 1.07 -10.63 14.36
N ALA A 317 1.49 -11.36 15.39
CA ALA A 317 1.10 -11.10 16.77
C ALA A 317 1.59 -9.74 17.27
N VAL A 318 2.86 -9.40 17.00
CA VAL A 318 3.45 -8.10 17.33
C VAL A 318 2.73 -6.98 16.59
N PHE A 319 2.50 -7.12 15.28
CA PHE A 319 1.76 -6.16 14.48
C PHE A 319 0.36 -5.92 15.03
N PHE A 320 -0.37 -6.99 15.38
CA PHE A 320 -1.70 -6.91 15.96
C PHE A 320 -1.70 -6.27 17.35
N ALA A 321 -0.73 -6.60 18.21
CA ALA A 321 -0.59 -5.98 19.53
C ALA A 321 -0.33 -4.47 19.42
N CYS A 322 0.62 -4.07 18.57
CA CYS A 322 0.90 -2.67 18.25
C CYS A 322 -0.35 -1.96 17.69
N TYR A 323 -1.06 -2.61 16.78
CA TYR A 323 -2.31 -2.11 16.23
C TYR A 323 -3.36 -1.85 17.32
N ARG A 324 -3.58 -2.81 18.23
CA ARG A 324 -4.53 -2.68 19.34
C ARG A 324 -4.14 -1.53 20.27
N LEU A 325 -2.86 -1.40 20.59
CA LEU A 325 -2.33 -0.28 21.36
C LEU A 325 -2.62 1.05 20.67
N LEU A 326 -2.32 1.18 19.37
CA LEU A 326 -2.60 2.37 18.59
C LEU A 326 -4.10 2.71 18.56
N VAL A 327 -4.99 1.71 18.46
CA VAL A 327 -6.45 1.93 18.56
C VAL A 327 -6.83 2.50 19.92
N VAL A 328 -6.27 1.98 21.02
CA VAL A 328 -6.53 2.49 22.38
C VAL A 328 -6.02 3.92 22.53
N LEU A 329 -4.78 4.19 22.10
CA LEU A 329 -4.18 5.53 22.16
C LEU A 329 -4.95 6.54 21.30
N ALA A 330 -5.36 6.14 20.09
CA ALA A 330 -6.14 6.99 19.18
C ALA A 330 -7.56 7.30 19.70
N ARG A 331 -8.09 6.52 20.65
CA ARG A 331 -9.37 6.74 21.34
C ARG A 331 -9.25 7.64 22.57
N ARG A 332 -8.07 7.75 23.20
CA ARG A 332 -7.86 8.64 24.35
C ARG A 332 -7.98 10.10 23.89
N ARG A 333 -9.07 10.77 24.26
CA ARG A 333 -9.18 12.23 24.17
C ARG A 333 -8.30 12.85 25.26
N PRO A 334 -7.57 13.95 25.00
CA PRO A 334 -7.44 14.95 26.05
C PRO A 334 -8.85 15.49 26.30
N ARG A 335 -9.40 15.28 27.50
CA ARG A 335 -10.39 16.22 28.02
C ARG A 335 -9.67 17.57 27.98
N LEU A 336 -10.10 18.47 27.11
CA LEU A 336 -9.73 19.88 27.24
C LEU A 336 -10.27 20.32 28.60
N ALA A 337 -9.40 20.31 29.60
CA ALA A 337 -9.64 21.04 30.83
C ALA A 337 -9.65 22.53 30.47
N GLY A 338 -10.72 23.23 30.85
CA GLY A 338 -10.73 24.68 31.00
C GLY A 338 -10.81 25.52 29.72
N LEU A 339 -11.97 25.54 29.06
CA LEU A 339 -12.44 26.77 28.41
C LEU A 339 -13.91 26.98 28.79
N GLY A 340 -14.11 27.89 29.75
CA GLY A 340 -15.34 28.64 29.97
C GLY A 340 -16.56 27.83 30.41
N THR A 341 -16.76 27.73 31.73
CA THR A 341 -18.13 27.79 32.25
C THR A 341 -18.82 29.03 31.66
N PRO A 342 -20.01 28.91 31.04
CA PRO A 342 -20.79 30.11 30.75
C PRO A 342 -21.17 30.72 32.10
N SER A 343 -20.59 31.89 32.38
CA SER A 343 -20.99 32.75 33.48
C SER A 343 -22.50 32.98 33.39
N ARG A 344 -23.23 32.49 34.39
CA ARG A 344 -24.58 32.98 34.72
C ARG A 344 -24.42 34.44 35.16
N ALA A 345 -24.74 35.39 34.29
CA ALA A 345 -25.09 36.76 34.67
C ALA A 345 -25.91 37.39 33.55
N GLY A 346 -27.15 37.78 33.85
CA GLY A 346 -28.03 38.45 32.90
C GLY A 346 -29.53 38.22 33.15
N SER A 347 -29.97 38.38 34.40
CA SER A 347 -31.37 38.58 34.75
C SER A 347 -31.84 39.97 34.31
N GLY A 348 -32.90 40.06 33.49
CA GLY A 348 -33.64 41.30 33.17
C GLY A 348 -34.78 41.04 32.18
N PRO A 349 -35.94 41.71 32.29
CA PRO A 349 -37.22 41.02 32.45
C PRO A 349 -38.09 40.92 31.18
N ALA A 350 -39.08 40.02 31.28
CA ALA A 350 -40.19 39.85 30.37
C ALA A 350 -41.24 40.97 30.52
N SER A 351 -41.63 41.58 29.40
CA SER A 351 -42.95 42.18 29.09
C SER A 351 -42.82 42.73 27.66
N LEU A 352 -43.60 42.33 26.66
CA LEU A 352 -45.00 42.73 26.48
C LEU A 352 -45.69 41.79 25.48
N GLN A 353 -46.91 41.36 25.82
CA GLN A 353 -47.91 40.84 24.89
C GLN A 353 -48.74 41.99 24.29
N HIS A 354 -49.40 41.67 23.16
CA HIS A 354 -50.49 42.32 22.40
C HIS A 354 -50.04 42.72 20.99
N GLY A 355 -50.70 42.38 19.88
CA GLY A 355 -51.99 41.74 19.59
C GLY A 355 -52.38 42.08 18.12
N GLY A 356 -53.21 41.25 17.47
CA GLY A 356 -53.88 41.52 16.16
C GLY A 356 -53.14 40.93 14.93
N ALA A 357 -53.62 39.89 14.23
CA ALA A 357 -54.85 39.71 13.43
C ALA A 357 -54.78 40.29 12.00
N ALA A 358 -55.03 39.41 11.01
CA ALA A 358 -55.32 39.63 9.58
C ALA A 358 -54.14 40.18 8.72
N GLU A 359 -53.88 39.81 7.47
CA GLU A 359 -54.75 39.47 6.34
C GLU A 359 -54.13 38.45 5.36
N ARG A 360 -55.03 37.85 4.55
CA ARG A 360 -54.78 36.97 3.41
C ARG A 360 -54.36 37.80 2.18
N GLY A 361 -53.65 37.21 1.23
CA GLY A 361 -53.59 37.75 -0.13
C GLY A 361 -52.59 37.10 -1.08
N ILE A 362 -53.08 36.08 -1.80
CA ILE A 362 -52.67 35.57 -3.13
C ILE A 362 -51.28 34.92 -3.26
#